data_AF-A0A8J7R1J1-F1
#
_entry.id   AF-A0A8J7R1J1-F1
#
_cell.length_a   1.000
_cell.length_b   1.000
_cell.length_c   1.000
_cell.angle_alpha   90.00
_cell.angle_beta   90.00
_cell.angle_gamma   90.00
#
_symmetry.space_group_name_H-M   'P 1'
#
loop_
_entity.id
_entity.type
_entity.pdbx_description
1 polymer ?
#
loop_
_entity_poly.entity_id
_entity_poly.type
_entity_poly.pdbx_seq_one_letter_code
_entity_poly.pdbx_strand_id
1 'polypeptide(L)' 'MIQYRNVAISPHERDMILAALRLYQQVHDQTDGDLPDDIVDIATDSESHEAIDLEAIDDLCERINV' A
#
# COMPACT_ATOMS: atom_id res chain seq x y z
N MET A 1 9.41 -18.03 12.84
CA MET A 1 9.97 -16.72 13.25
C MET A 1 10.37 -16.01 11.97
N ILE A 2 9.59 -15.01 11.53
CA ILE A 2 9.93 -14.23 10.33
C ILE A 2 10.95 -13.18 10.78
N GLN A 3 12.15 -13.19 10.19
CA GLN A 3 13.12 -12.12 10.39
C GLN A 3 12.78 -10.97 9.46
N TYR A 4 12.30 -9.85 10.02
CA TYR A 4 12.19 -8.61 9.29
C TYR A 4 13.60 -8.03 9.12
N ARG A 5 14.17 -8.16 7.91
CA ARG A 5 15.35 -7.37 7.54
C ARG A 5 14.89 -5.92 7.42
N ASN A 6 15.51 -5.00 8.17
CA ASN A 6 15.42 -3.58 7.87
C ASN A 6 16.07 -3.37 6.50
N VAL A 7 15.26 -3.34 5.46
CA VAL A 7 15.69 -2.95 4.12
C VAL A 7 15.76 -1.43 4.14
N ALA A 8 16.96 -0.88 3.94
CA ALA A 8 17.10 0.55 3.71
C ALA A 8 16.45 0.88 2.37
N ILE A 9 15.42 1.72 2.40
CA ILE A 9 14.71 2.19 1.21
C ILE A 9 15.46 3.43 0.70
N SER A 10 15.91 3.41 -0.55
CA SER A 10 16.49 4.59 -1.20
C SER A 10 15.42 5.67 -1.44
N PRO A 11 15.80 6.95 -1.62
CA PRO A 11 14.83 8.00 -1.92
C PRO A 11 13.95 7.70 -3.14
N HIS A 12 14.51 7.09 -4.18
CA HIS A 12 13.75 6.72 -5.39
C HIS A 12 12.75 5.58 -5.13
N GLU A 13 13.13 4.56 -4.36
CA GLU A 13 12.22 3.48 -3.98
C GLU A 13 11.10 4.00 -3.08
N ARG A 14 11.43 4.91 -2.15
CA ARG A 14 10.46 5.57 -1.28
C ARG A 14 9.43 6.34 -2.09
N ASP A 15 9.87 7.17 -3.04
CA ASP A 15 8.97 7.98 -3.87
C ASP A 15 8.06 7.09 -4.73
N MET A 16 8.57 5.96 -5.23
CA MET A 16 7.77 4.98 -5.97
C MET A 16 6.72 4.28 -5.09
N ILE A 17 7.07 3.91 -3.86
CA ILE A 17 6.12 3.32 -2.90
C ILE A 17 5.01 4.33 -2.59
N LEU A 18 5.37 5.59 -2.29
CA LEU A 18 4.40 6.65 -2.02
C LEU A 18 3.49 6.92 -3.24
N ALA A 19 4.02 6.87 -4.45
CA ALA A 19 3.22 7.01 -5.68
C ALA A 19 2.22 5.85 -5.84
N ALA A 20 2.63 4.61 -5.55
CA ALA A 20 1.75 3.45 -5.62
C ALA A 20 0.63 3.51 -4.56
N LEU A 21 0.94 3.92 -3.33
CA LEU A 21 -0.07 4.08 -2.28
C LEU A 21 -1.09 5.16 -2.64
N ARG A 22 -0.63 6.30 -3.19
CA ARG A 22 -1.54 7.35 -3.69
C ARG A 22 -2.41 6.89 -4.86
N LEU A 23 -1.87 6.06 -5.74
CA LEU A 23 -2.66 5.49 -6.83
C LEU A 23 -3.75 4.56 -6.28
N TYR A 24 -3.43 3.74 -5.28
CA TYR A 24 -4.42 2.89 -4.61
C TYR A 24 -5.56 3.71 -4.00
N GLN A 25 -5.24 4.75 -3.23
CA GLN A 25 -6.23 5.68 -2.67
C GLN A 25 -7.08 6.33 -3.76
N GLN A 26 -6.45 6.78 -4.85
CA GLN A 26 -7.14 7.38 -5.99
C GLN A 26 -8.12 6.41 -6.67
N VAL A 27 -7.78 5.13 -6.80
CA VAL A 27 -8.69 4.12 -7.38
C VAL A 27 -9.84 3.85 -6.41
N HIS A 28 -9.54 3.67 -5.12
CA HIS A 28 -10.56 3.50 -4.09
C HIS A 28 -11.60 4.64 -4.11
N ASP A 29 -11.15 5.89 -4.23
CA ASP A 29 -12.03 7.06 -4.34
C ASP A 29 -12.86 7.06 -5.64
N GLN A 30 -12.29 6.61 -6.75
CA GLN A 30 -13.00 6.56 -8.04
C GLN A 30 -14.06 5.47 -8.10
N THR A 31 -13.91 4.42 -7.31
CA THR A 31 -14.83 3.29 -7.28
C THR A 31 -15.75 3.28 -6.07
N ASP A 32 -15.75 4.35 -5.26
CA ASP A 32 -16.53 4.44 -4.01
C ASP A 32 -16.25 3.26 -3.06
N GLY A 33 -15.00 2.81 -3.04
CA GLY A 33 -14.53 1.67 -2.26
C GLY A 33 -14.69 0.29 -2.92
N ASP A 34 -15.37 0.19 -4.07
CA ASP A 34 -15.51 -1.06 -4.83
C ASP A 34 -14.28 -1.30 -5.71
N LEU A 35 -13.17 -1.70 -5.10
CA LEU A 35 -11.90 -1.87 -5.81
C LEU A 35 -11.99 -2.98 -6.86
N PRO A 36 -11.38 -2.79 -8.05
CA PRO A 36 -11.24 -3.86 -9.05
C PRO A 36 -10.60 -5.13 -8.46
N ASP A 37 -11.10 -6.30 -8.89
CA ASP A 37 -10.65 -7.62 -8.38
C ASP A 37 -9.12 -7.81 -8.45
N ASP A 38 -8.48 -7.32 -9.51
CA ASP A 38 -7.03 -7.41 -9.69
C ASP A 38 -6.25 -6.56 -8.67
N ILE A 39 -6.78 -5.41 -8.27
CA ILE A 39 -6.20 -4.56 -7.23
C ILE A 39 -6.43 -5.18 -5.84
N VAL A 40 -7.60 -5.78 -5.60
CA VAL A 40 -7.88 -6.52 -4.37
C VAL A 40 -6.94 -7.72 -4.24
N ASP A 41 -6.76 -8.49 -5.30
CA ASP A 41 -5.85 -9.65 -5.34
C ASP A 41 -4.41 -9.25 -5.01
N ILE A 42 -3.93 -8.14 -5.58
CA ILE A 42 -2.59 -7.59 -5.26
C ILE A 42 -2.51 -7.12 -3.80
N ALA A 43 -3.51 -6.38 -3.32
CA ALA A 43 -3.50 -5.82 -1.97
C ALA A 43 -3.61 -6.87 -0.86
N THR A 44 -4.14 -8.04 -1.18
CA THR A 44 -4.35 -9.16 -0.26
C THR A 44 -3.34 -10.30 -0.43
N ASP A 45 -2.42 -10.20 -1.40
CA ASP A 45 -1.53 -11.29 -1.83
C ASP A 45 -2.33 -12.57 -2.10
N SER A 46 -3.32 -12.46 -2.99
CA SER A 46 -4.29 -13.51 -3.30
C SER A 46 -4.99 -14.07 -2.07
N GLU A 47 -5.64 -13.17 -1.31
CA GLU A 47 -6.39 -13.48 -0.10
C GLU A 47 -5.55 -14.06 1.06
N SER A 48 -4.21 -13.99 0.97
CA SER A 48 -3.32 -14.42 2.05
C SER A 48 -3.40 -13.52 3.28
N HIS A 49 -3.84 -12.26 3.11
CA HIS A 49 -4.08 -11.30 4.18
C HIS A 49 -5.20 -10.30 3.83
N GLU A 50 -5.74 -9.63 4.85
CA GLU A 50 -6.69 -8.54 4.65
C GLU A 50 -6.01 -7.35 3.97
N ALA A 51 -6.78 -6.63 3.14
CA ALA A 51 -6.33 -5.36 2.60
C ALA A 51 -6.22 -4.33 3.73
N ILE A 52 -5.17 -3.53 3.71
CA ILE A 52 -5.03 -2.41 4.66
C ILE A 52 -6.05 -1.33 4.32
N ASP A 53 -6.69 -0.77 5.35
CA ASP A 53 -7.63 0.34 5.18
C ASP A 53 -6.90 1.66 4.85
N LEU A 54 -7.68 2.67 4.45
CA LEU A 54 -7.14 3.97 4.05
C LEU A 54 -6.42 4.70 5.19
N GLU A 55 -6.87 4.52 6.45
CA GLU A 55 -6.24 5.14 7.62
C GLU A 55 -4.85 4.53 7.86
N ALA A 56 -4.74 3.21 7.76
CA ALA A 56 -3.47 2.50 7.83
C ALA A 56 -2.52 2.84 6.67
N ILE A 57 -3.07 3.15 5.48
CA ILE A 57 -2.27 3.65 4.34
C ILE A 57 -1.70 5.05 4.63
N ASP A 58 -2.48 5.94 5.25
CA ASP A 58 -2.01 7.28 5.61
C ASP A 58 -0.87 7.20 6.65
N ASP A 59 -1.04 6.39 7.70
CA ASP A 59 0.00 6.10 8.69
C ASP A 59 1.27 5.53 8.04
N LEU A 60 1.10 4.64 7.06
CA LEU A 60 2.22 4.06 6.30
C LEU A 60 2.95 5.13 5.50
N CYS A 61 2.22 6.04 4.84
CA CYS A 61 2.80 7.15 4.09
C CYS A 61 3.61 8.07 5.01
N GLU A 62 3.07 8.46 6.17
CA GLU A 62 3.78 9.31 7.14
C GLU A 62 5.07 8.66 7.63
N ARG A 63 5.01 7.36 7.96
CA ARG A 63 6.17 6.60 8.44
C ARG A 63 7.29 6.50 7.39
N ILE A 64 6.92 6.39 6.12
CA ILE A 64 7.87 6.21 5.01
C ILE A 64 8.43 7.56 4.51
N ASN A 65 7.67 8.65 4.63
CA ASN A 65 8.02 9.97 4.11
C ASN A 65 9.01 10.78 4.99
N VAL A 66 9.98 10.11 5.59
CA VAL A 66 11.04 10.72 6.43
C VAL A 66 12.34 10.97 5.66
#